data_AF-A0A259ZRG2-F1
#
_entry.id   AF-A0A259ZRG2-F1
#
_cell.length_a   1.000
_cell.length_b   1.000
_cell.length_c   1.000
_cell.angle_alpha   90.00
_cell.angle_beta   90.00
_cell.angle_gamma   90.00
#
_symmetry.space_group_name_H-M   'P 1'
#
loop_
_entity.id
_entity.type
_entity.pdbx_description
1 polymer ?
#
loop_
_entity_poly.entity_id
_entity_poly.type
_entity_poly.pdbx_seq_one_letter_code
_entity_poly.pdbx_strand_id
1 'polypeptide(L)'
;MFGRRKKNDAGSASAPDTEAFVDGVEDEEPADTGADGPHDLEDLDDDRETVAKTRLDLGSVLIPLPEGGQLQVEMSQAGSPQAVHIVTQFGRITIAAYAAPKSPGQWREVAADLATSLRNDKAETTVETGPWGRELHGVTANADLRFIGVDGYRWMVRCVLAGPSGAVGEGQPLVQLAHTILRQTVVDRGTDPHPVRTPLPVVLPQVLAEQLAAASQQQAAAQQSPQPPAPEAEPVAPQQNSASEQNSAPQSTAAERDRAPRRGASGSAIQQLGG
;
A
#
# COMPACT_ATOMS: atom_id res chain seq x y z
N MET A 1 -2.36 -81.03 4.00
CA MET A 1 -2.33 -81.46 2.58
C MET A 1 -2.73 -80.26 1.72
N PHE A 2 -1.90 -79.92 0.74
CA PHE A 2 -2.04 -78.94 -0.35
C PHE A 2 -3.41 -79.03 -1.09
N GLY A 3 -3.96 -78.04 -1.80
CA GLY A 3 -3.47 -76.71 -2.18
C GLY A 3 -4.40 -75.95 -3.17
N ARG A 4 -4.03 -74.67 -3.40
CA ARG A 4 -4.11 -73.79 -4.59
C ARG A 4 -5.35 -73.73 -5.53
N ARG A 5 -5.99 -72.55 -5.48
CA ARG A 5 -6.17 -71.46 -6.50
C ARG A 5 -6.71 -71.74 -7.92
N LYS A 6 -7.70 -70.93 -8.34
CA LYS A 6 -7.72 -70.08 -9.58
C LYS A 6 -8.93 -69.11 -9.56
N LYS A 7 -9.01 -68.09 -10.42
CA LYS A 7 -8.61 -66.66 -10.28
C LYS A 7 -9.43 -65.86 -11.34
N ASN A 8 -9.87 -64.64 -10.99
CA ASN A 8 -10.24 -63.46 -11.82
C ASN A 8 -11.48 -63.56 -12.74
N ASP A 9 -12.20 -62.50 -13.12
CA ASP A 9 -11.93 -61.04 -13.13
C ASP A 9 -13.25 -60.26 -13.22
N ALA A 10 -13.34 -59.06 -12.62
CA ALA A 10 -14.30 -58.02 -13.01
C ALA A 10 -13.90 -56.65 -12.43
N GLY A 11 -13.14 -55.89 -13.22
CA GLY A 11 -13.18 -54.44 -13.45
C GLY A 11 -13.48 -53.50 -12.28
N SER A 12 -12.42 -52.89 -11.73
CA SER A 12 -12.50 -51.64 -10.96
C SER A 12 -12.30 -50.46 -11.91
N ALA A 13 -13.29 -49.57 -11.98
CA ALA A 13 -13.19 -48.28 -12.65
C ALA A 13 -12.71 -47.23 -11.63
N SER A 14 -11.55 -46.64 -11.89
CA SER A 14 -10.99 -45.52 -11.12
C SER A 14 -11.81 -44.25 -11.34
N ALA A 15 -12.25 -43.63 -10.25
CA ALA A 15 -12.62 -42.21 -10.17
C ALA A 15 -11.58 -41.52 -9.26
N PRO A 16 -11.20 -40.25 -9.53
CA PRO A 16 -10.07 -39.62 -8.85
C PRO A 16 -10.41 -39.24 -7.40
N ASP A 17 -9.43 -39.50 -6.53
CA ASP A 17 -9.33 -39.00 -5.16
C ASP A 17 -9.59 -37.48 -5.12
N THR A 18 -10.72 -37.10 -4.55
CA THR A 18 -10.92 -35.76 -4.02
C THR A 18 -10.39 -35.82 -2.60
N GLU A 19 -9.14 -35.42 -2.41
CA GLU A 19 -8.59 -35.21 -1.07
C GLU A 19 -9.37 -34.06 -0.43
N ALA A 20 -10.37 -34.43 0.37
CA ALA A 20 -11.00 -33.53 1.31
C ALA A 20 -9.96 -33.13 2.35
N PHE A 21 -9.36 -31.95 2.16
CA PHE A 21 -8.70 -31.23 3.23
C PHE A 21 -9.74 -31.00 4.33
N VAL A 22 -9.68 -31.84 5.35
CA VAL A 22 -10.29 -31.58 6.65
C VAL A 22 -9.55 -30.38 7.22
N ASP A 23 -10.15 -29.20 7.04
CA ASP A 23 -9.81 -27.99 7.80
C ASP A 23 -10.13 -28.30 9.26
N GLY A 24 -9.12 -28.72 10.00
CA GLY A 24 -9.18 -28.82 11.44
C GLY A 24 -9.34 -27.40 11.98
N VAL A 25 -10.60 -27.01 12.21
CA VAL A 25 -10.94 -25.85 13.03
C VAL A 25 -10.62 -26.23 14.47
N GLU A 26 -9.33 -26.26 14.80
CA GLU A 26 -8.91 -26.07 16.17
C GLU A 26 -9.25 -24.60 16.50
N ASP A 27 -10.19 -24.42 17.43
CA ASP A 27 -10.37 -23.17 18.16
C ASP A 27 -9.03 -22.86 18.85
N GLU A 28 -8.11 -22.26 18.12
CA GLU A 28 -6.97 -21.61 18.73
C GLU A 28 -7.54 -20.44 19.52
N GLU A 29 -7.47 -20.56 20.86
CA GLU A 29 -7.58 -19.42 21.77
C GLU A 29 -6.76 -18.25 21.20
N PRO A 30 -7.22 -17.00 21.35
CA PRO A 30 -6.47 -15.85 20.84
C PRO A 30 -5.05 -15.94 21.39
N ALA A 31 -4.10 -16.25 20.50
CA ALA A 31 -2.71 -16.33 20.88
C ALA A 31 -2.36 -14.96 21.47
N ASP A 32 -2.06 -14.93 22.77
CA ASP A 32 -1.34 -13.81 23.36
C ASP A 32 0.05 -13.84 22.71
N THR A 33 0.17 -13.13 21.57
CA THR A 33 1.38 -13.14 20.76
C THR A 33 2.51 -12.34 21.43
N GLY A 34 2.28 -11.81 22.64
CA GLY A 34 3.24 -10.99 23.39
C GLY A 34 3.63 -9.71 22.65
N ALA A 35 2.92 -9.35 21.58
CA ALA A 35 3.20 -8.15 20.82
C ALA A 35 2.52 -6.93 21.47
N ASP A 36 3.36 -5.98 21.86
CA ASP A 36 2.92 -4.69 22.42
C ASP A 36 2.19 -3.82 21.38
N GLY A 37 1.10 -3.17 21.78
CA GLY A 37 0.26 -2.27 20.96
C GLY A 37 -0.41 -2.94 19.75
N PRO A 38 -1.18 -2.20 18.91
CA PRO A 38 -1.75 -0.88 19.17
C PRO A 38 -2.56 -0.85 20.47
N HIS A 39 -2.64 0.31 21.10
CA HIS A 39 -3.31 0.47 22.39
C HIS A 39 -4.67 1.13 22.23
N ASP A 40 -5.63 0.76 23.06
CA ASP A 40 -6.83 1.57 23.24
C ASP A 40 -6.47 2.83 24.05
N LEU A 41 -6.98 4.00 23.65
CA LEU A 41 -6.80 5.23 24.40
C LEU A 41 -7.39 5.12 25.81
N GLU A 42 -8.50 4.39 25.98
CA GLU A 42 -9.16 4.21 27.29
C GLU A 42 -8.29 3.40 28.28
N ASP A 43 -7.30 2.64 27.78
CA ASP A 43 -6.39 1.83 28.59
C ASP A 43 -5.09 2.58 28.99
N LEU A 44 -4.90 3.82 28.50
CA LEU A 44 -3.73 4.64 28.82
C LEU A 44 -3.99 5.55 30.03
N ASP A 45 -2.93 5.80 30.81
CA ASP A 45 -2.96 6.78 31.91
C ASP A 45 -2.99 8.24 31.40
N ASP A 46 -2.41 8.48 30.22
CA ASP A 46 -2.34 9.81 29.59
C ASP A 46 -3.61 10.15 28.82
N ASP A 47 -4.03 11.41 28.88
CA ASP A 47 -5.15 11.90 28.06
C ASP A 47 -4.79 12.03 26.57
N ARG A 48 -5.83 12.12 25.72
CA ARG A 48 -5.68 12.27 24.26
C ARG A 48 -4.75 13.43 23.88
N GLU A 49 -4.88 14.57 24.55
CA GLU A 49 -4.07 15.75 24.25
C GLU A 49 -2.59 15.48 24.51
N THR A 50 -2.27 14.76 25.58
CA THR A 50 -0.90 14.38 25.92
C THR A 50 -0.34 13.35 24.96
N VAL A 51 -1.12 12.33 24.58
CA VAL A 51 -0.74 11.36 23.55
C VAL A 51 -0.49 12.05 22.19
N ALA A 52 -1.34 13.00 21.82
CA ALA A 52 -1.25 13.76 20.57
C ALA A 52 -0.03 14.70 20.48
N LYS A 53 0.68 14.99 21.58
CA LYS A 53 1.92 15.80 21.54
C LYS A 53 3.06 15.10 20.80
N THR A 54 3.03 13.77 20.74
CA THR A 54 4.10 12.95 20.14
C THR A 54 3.64 12.16 18.92
N ARG A 55 2.36 12.29 18.55
CA ARG A 55 1.71 11.49 17.51
C ARG A 55 0.82 12.37 16.65
N LEU A 56 0.69 11.99 15.39
CA LEU A 56 -0.27 12.57 14.49
C LEU A 56 -1.67 12.08 14.87
N ASP A 57 -2.53 12.98 15.32
CA ASP A 57 -3.93 12.69 15.60
C ASP A 57 -4.75 12.66 14.31
N LEU A 58 -5.24 11.47 13.93
CA LEU A 58 -6.07 11.27 12.74
C LEU A 58 -7.54 11.02 13.08
N GLY A 59 -8.02 11.45 14.25
CA GLY A 59 -9.40 11.23 14.68
C GLY A 59 -9.54 9.89 15.39
N SER A 60 -9.59 8.79 14.62
CA SER A 60 -9.76 7.44 15.17
C SER A 60 -8.46 6.73 15.52
N VAL A 61 -7.33 7.23 15.03
CA VAL A 61 -5.99 6.68 15.30
C VAL A 61 -5.00 7.80 15.56
N LEU A 62 -4.10 7.59 16.52
CA LEU A 62 -2.95 8.43 16.80
C LEU A 62 -1.67 7.64 16.50
N ILE A 63 -0.94 8.07 15.48
CA ILE A 63 0.22 7.34 14.94
C ILE A 63 1.50 8.18 15.04
N PRO A 64 2.67 7.60 15.36
CA PRO A 64 3.92 8.32 15.28
C PRO A 64 4.26 8.58 13.80
N LEU A 65 4.81 9.76 13.52
CA LEU A 65 5.36 10.06 12.21
C LEU A 65 6.84 9.65 12.19
N PRO A 66 7.26 8.65 11.39
CA PRO A 66 8.65 8.26 11.34
C PRO A 66 9.51 9.34 10.72
N GLU A 67 10.81 9.34 11.05
CA GLU A 67 11.77 10.28 10.46
C GLU A 67 11.80 10.16 8.93
N GLY A 68 11.71 11.30 8.24
CA GLY A 68 11.64 11.35 6.78
C GLY A 68 10.32 10.86 6.17
N GLY A 69 9.34 10.47 7.00
CA GLY A 69 8.00 10.12 6.56
C GLY A 69 7.22 11.33 6.04
N GLN A 70 6.68 11.22 4.84
CA GLN A 70 5.81 12.23 4.24
C GLN A 70 4.36 11.77 4.30
N LEU A 71 3.44 12.69 4.56
CA LEU A 71 2.01 12.39 4.60
C LEU A 71 1.38 12.64 3.24
N GLN A 72 0.68 11.64 2.72
CA GLN A 72 -0.19 11.76 1.56
C GLN A 72 -1.63 11.45 1.99
N VAL A 73 -2.53 12.39 1.72
CA VAL A 73 -3.94 12.24 2.08
C VAL A 73 -4.74 11.81 0.86
N GLU A 74 -5.58 10.79 1.04
CA GLU A 74 -6.61 10.40 0.10
C GLU A 74 -7.93 11.06 0.52
N MET A 75 -8.55 11.81 -0.41
CA MET A 75 -9.83 12.48 -0.18
C MET A 75 -10.95 11.74 -0.92
N SER A 76 -12.11 11.65 -0.29
CA SER A 76 -13.34 11.18 -0.93
C SER A 76 -13.83 12.19 -1.99
N GLN A 77 -14.75 11.75 -2.86
CA GLN A 77 -15.41 12.66 -3.82
C GLN A 77 -16.20 13.78 -3.14
N ALA A 78 -16.65 13.55 -1.90
CA ALA A 78 -17.33 14.55 -1.08
C ALA A 78 -16.35 15.52 -0.39
N GLY A 79 -15.04 15.35 -0.55
CA GLY A 79 -14.00 16.22 0.00
C GLY A 79 -13.59 15.90 1.44
N SER A 80 -14.05 14.78 2.00
CA SER A 80 -13.63 14.32 3.33
C SER A 80 -12.39 13.44 3.24
N PRO A 81 -11.45 13.51 4.20
CA PRO A 81 -10.33 12.57 4.24
C PRO A 81 -10.84 11.13 4.39
N GLN A 82 -10.30 10.23 3.57
CA GLN A 82 -10.65 8.81 3.55
C GLN A 82 -9.51 7.95 4.10
N ALA A 83 -8.27 8.29 3.75
CA ALA A 83 -7.08 7.59 4.24
C ALA A 83 -5.90 8.55 4.33
N VAL A 84 -4.96 8.23 5.22
CA VAL A 84 -3.66 8.90 5.30
C VAL A 84 -2.58 7.85 5.10
N HIS A 85 -1.67 8.15 4.18
CA HIS A 85 -0.52 7.31 3.87
C HIS A 85 0.75 7.97 4.37
N ILE A 86 1.60 7.18 5.04
CA ILE A 86 2.96 7.55 5.35
C ILE A 86 3.85 7.02 4.22
N VAL A 87 4.40 7.92 3.42
CA VAL A 87 5.33 7.64 2.34
C VAL A 87 6.75 7.76 2.87
N THR A 88 7.55 6.72 2.67
CA THR A 88 8.94 6.65 3.12
C THR A 88 9.84 6.26 1.95
N GLN A 89 11.16 6.29 2.17
CA GLN A 89 12.12 5.79 1.18
C GLN A 89 11.99 4.28 0.89
N PHE A 90 11.36 3.51 1.79
CA PHE A 90 11.23 2.06 1.64
C PHE A 90 9.91 1.65 0.97
N GLY A 91 8.92 2.54 0.97
CA GLY A 91 7.56 2.28 0.50
C GLY A 91 6.53 3.06 1.30
N ARG A 92 5.27 2.67 1.15
CA ARG A 92 4.11 3.34 1.72
C ARG A 92 3.47 2.48 2.81
N ILE A 93 3.11 3.11 3.93
CA ILE A 93 2.39 2.50 5.05
C ILE A 93 1.04 3.22 5.18
N THR A 94 -0.05 2.48 5.32
CA THR A 94 -1.41 3.02 5.53
C THR A 94 -2.01 2.36 6.74
N ILE A 95 -2.42 3.14 7.75
CA ILE A 95 -3.06 2.63 8.97
C ILE A 95 -4.48 3.18 9.02
N ALA A 96 -5.44 2.29 9.23
CA ALA A 96 -6.84 2.66 9.40
C ALA A 96 -7.48 1.79 10.48
N ALA A 97 -8.36 2.39 11.29
CA ALA A 97 -9.17 1.67 12.26
C ALA A 97 -10.60 1.43 11.73
N TYR A 98 -11.18 0.33 12.16
CA TYR A 98 -12.51 -0.14 11.80
C TYR A 98 -13.29 -0.46 13.06
N ALA A 99 -14.60 -0.23 13.04
CA ALA A 99 -15.46 -0.69 14.11
C ALA A 99 -15.50 -2.22 14.15
N ALA A 100 -15.47 -2.77 15.37
CA ALA A 100 -15.48 -4.22 15.59
C ALA A 100 -16.44 -4.67 16.70
N PRO A 101 -16.80 -5.96 16.75
CA PRO A 101 -17.46 -6.56 17.90
C PRO A 101 -16.60 -6.48 19.18
N LYS A 102 -17.21 -6.81 20.31
CA LYS A 102 -16.47 -6.95 21.58
C LYS A 102 -15.51 -8.15 21.59
N SER A 103 -15.82 -9.19 20.82
CA SER A 103 -14.98 -10.37 20.67
C SER A 103 -13.92 -10.14 19.58
N PRO A 104 -12.68 -10.62 19.77
CA PRO A 104 -11.66 -10.59 18.74
C PRO A 104 -12.02 -11.54 17.58
N GLY A 105 -11.25 -11.48 16.48
CA GLY A 105 -11.37 -12.40 15.34
C GLY A 105 -11.84 -11.75 14.04
N GLN A 106 -12.19 -10.46 14.06
CA GLN A 106 -12.59 -9.74 12.85
C GLN A 106 -11.45 -9.69 11.83
N TRP A 107 -10.19 -9.53 12.28
CA TRP A 107 -9.05 -9.54 11.37
C TRP A 107 -8.95 -10.86 10.60
N ARG A 108 -9.20 -12.01 11.24
CA ARG A 108 -9.14 -13.33 10.58
C ARG A 108 -10.13 -13.43 9.42
N GLU A 109 -11.35 -12.95 9.60
CA GLU A 109 -12.37 -12.92 8.55
C GLU A 109 -11.97 -11.95 7.43
N VAL A 110 -11.54 -10.74 7.78
CA VAL A 110 -11.11 -9.73 6.82
C VAL A 110 -9.89 -10.20 6.02
N ALA A 111 -8.95 -10.90 6.65
CA ALA A 111 -7.79 -11.47 5.98
C ALA A 111 -8.20 -12.58 4.99
N ALA A 112 -9.18 -13.42 5.33
CA ALA A 112 -9.69 -14.43 4.40
C ALA A 112 -10.34 -13.78 3.15
N ASP A 113 -11.13 -12.72 3.35
CA ASP A 113 -11.76 -11.96 2.26
C ASP A 113 -10.72 -11.24 1.37
N LEU A 114 -9.71 -10.61 1.99
CA LEU A 114 -8.61 -9.95 1.29
C LEU A 114 -7.78 -10.95 0.49
N ALA A 115 -7.44 -12.10 1.06
CA ALA A 115 -6.68 -13.14 0.36
C ALA A 115 -7.47 -13.69 -0.84
N THR A 116 -8.79 -13.83 -0.71
CA THR A 116 -9.66 -14.22 -1.83
C THR A 116 -9.66 -13.16 -2.92
N SER A 117 -9.77 -11.88 -2.55
CA SER A 117 -9.76 -10.75 -3.50
C SER A 117 -8.43 -10.66 -4.26
N LEU A 118 -7.30 -10.75 -3.56
CA LEU A 118 -5.97 -10.75 -4.17
C LEU A 118 -5.77 -11.88 -5.18
N ARG A 119 -6.22 -13.10 -4.84
CA ARG A 119 -6.16 -14.25 -5.77
C ARG A 119 -7.03 -14.05 -7.01
N ASN A 120 -8.22 -13.45 -6.85
CA ASN A 120 -9.07 -13.10 -8.00
C ASN A 120 -8.40 -12.08 -8.93
N ASP A 121 -7.60 -11.17 -8.35
CA ASP A 121 -6.77 -10.21 -9.08
C ASP A 121 -5.44 -10.80 -9.60
N LYS A 122 -5.30 -12.13 -9.53
CA LYS A 122 -4.12 -12.90 -9.99
C LYS A 122 -2.82 -12.54 -9.24
N ALA A 123 -2.94 -12.03 -8.01
CA ALA A 123 -1.78 -11.83 -7.15
C ALA A 123 -1.35 -13.17 -6.54
N GLU A 124 -0.04 -13.40 -6.46
CA GLU A 124 0.48 -14.49 -5.62
C GLU A 124 0.25 -14.09 -4.16
N THR A 125 -0.45 -14.95 -3.39
CA THR A 125 -0.87 -14.59 -2.03
C THR A 125 -0.48 -15.69 -1.05
N THR A 126 0.31 -15.34 -0.05
CA THR A 126 0.72 -16.19 1.06
C THR A 126 0.20 -15.62 2.38
N VAL A 127 -0.03 -16.51 3.35
CA VAL A 127 -0.32 -16.14 4.74
C VAL A 127 0.94 -16.42 5.54
N GLU A 128 1.42 -15.42 6.27
CA GLU A 128 2.62 -15.49 7.11
C GLU A 128 2.23 -15.24 8.57
N THR A 129 3.08 -15.66 9.51
CA THR A 129 2.89 -15.38 10.94
C THR A 129 3.79 -14.21 11.32
N GLY A 130 3.18 -13.09 11.72
CA GLY A 130 3.84 -11.91 12.25
C GLY A 130 3.54 -11.67 13.73
N PRO A 131 3.95 -10.51 14.28
CA PRO A 131 3.86 -10.24 15.71
C PRO A 131 2.45 -10.28 16.27
N TRP A 132 1.43 -9.92 15.50
CA TRP A 132 0.02 -9.91 15.93
C TRP A 132 -0.77 -11.11 15.41
N GLY A 133 -0.07 -12.14 14.93
CA GLY A 133 -0.68 -13.33 14.35
C GLY A 133 -0.61 -13.32 12.83
N ARG A 134 -1.71 -13.70 12.17
CA ARG A 134 -1.73 -13.89 10.71
C ARG A 134 -1.53 -12.56 9.97
N GLU A 135 -0.63 -12.56 8.99
CA GLU A 135 -0.41 -11.45 8.06
C GLU A 135 -0.57 -11.98 6.63
N LEU A 136 -1.03 -11.13 5.71
CA LEU A 136 -1.10 -11.49 4.30
C LEU A 136 0.05 -10.85 3.55
N HIS A 137 0.71 -11.62 2.72
CA HIS A 137 1.71 -11.15 1.77
C HIS A 137 1.19 -11.42 0.36
N GLY A 138 1.02 -10.35 -0.42
CA GLY A 138 0.52 -10.38 -1.79
C GLY A 138 1.54 -9.78 -2.75
N VAL A 139 1.87 -10.49 -3.82
CA VAL A 139 2.74 -10.00 -4.89
C VAL A 139 1.89 -9.72 -6.13
N THR A 140 1.92 -8.48 -6.61
CA THR A 140 1.22 -8.05 -7.83
C THR A 140 2.22 -7.57 -8.87
N ALA A 141 1.75 -7.35 -10.11
CA ALA A 141 2.60 -6.76 -11.15
C ALA A 141 3.10 -5.34 -10.84
N ASN A 142 2.41 -4.60 -9.95
CA ASN A 142 2.67 -3.19 -9.69
C ASN A 142 3.44 -2.94 -8.38
N ALA A 143 3.21 -3.78 -7.38
CA ALA A 143 3.78 -3.64 -6.04
C ALA A 143 3.63 -4.95 -5.26
N ASP A 144 4.49 -5.12 -4.26
CA ASP A 144 4.28 -6.10 -3.21
C ASP A 144 3.52 -5.44 -2.07
N LEU A 145 2.59 -6.20 -1.50
CA LEU A 145 1.67 -5.78 -0.47
C LEU A 145 1.83 -6.67 0.76
N ARG A 146 1.86 -6.07 1.95
CA ARG A 146 1.65 -6.79 3.21
C ARG A 146 0.48 -6.18 3.97
N PHE A 147 -0.39 -7.03 4.50
CA PHE A 147 -1.52 -6.62 5.32
C PHE A 147 -1.34 -7.21 6.72
N ILE A 148 -1.33 -6.32 7.70
CA ILE A 148 -1.22 -6.63 9.12
C ILE A 148 -2.51 -6.14 9.77
N GLY A 149 -3.15 -6.96 10.59
CA GLY A 149 -4.32 -6.54 11.34
C GLY A 149 -4.21 -6.91 12.80
N VAL A 150 -4.80 -6.05 13.64
CA VAL A 150 -4.80 -6.21 15.08
C VAL A 150 -6.21 -5.96 15.59
N ASP A 151 -6.80 -6.95 16.26
CA ASP A 151 -8.11 -6.84 16.88
C ASP A 151 -7.96 -6.27 18.30
N GLY A 152 -8.73 -5.24 18.63
CA GLY A 152 -8.84 -4.67 19.97
C GLY A 152 -10.28 -4.67 20.47
N TYR A 153 -10.54 -4.04 21.63
CA TYR A 153 -11.89 -4.02 22.20
C TYR A 153 -12.82 -3.10 21.39
N ARG A 154 -13.64 -3.71 20.54
CA ARG A 154 -14.62 -3.02 19.67
C ARG A 154 -14.02 -2.14 18.58
N TRP A 155 -12.74 -2.36 18.25
CA TRP A 155 -12.06 -1.80 17.09
C TRP A 155 -11.11 -2.85 16.49
N MET A 156 -10.73 -2.66 15.23
CA MET A 156 -9.67 -3.42 14.56
C MET A 156 -8.81 -2.45 13.76
N VAL A 157 -7.49 -2.53 13.88
CA VAL A 157 -6.54 -1.78 13.08
C VAL A 157 -6.10 -2.63 11.90
N ARG A 158 -6.10 -2.04 10.70
CA ARG A 158 -5.46 -2.61 9.50
C ARG A 158 -4.32 -1.71 9.05
N CYS A 159 -3.13 -2.29 8.98
CA CYS A 159 -1.94 -1.68 8.41
C CYS A 159 -1.64 -2.33 7.05
N VAL A 160 -1.49 -1.51 6.02
CA VAL A 160 -1.17 -1.94 4.66
C VAL A 160 0.15 -1.34 4.25
N LEU A 161 1.08 -2.22 3.89
CA LEU A 161 2.40 -1.89 3.38
C LEU A 161 2.36 -2.09 1.87
N ALA A 162 2.87 -1.13 1.10
CA ALA A 162 3.04 -1.24 -0.34
C ALA A 162 4.44 -0.78 -0.73
N GLY A 163 5.19 -1.62 -1.42
CA GLY A 163 6.58 -1.34 -1.78
C GLY A 163 6.99 -1.99 -3.10
N PRO A 164 8.22 -1.70 -3.56
CA PRO A 164 8.80 -2.40 -4.70
C PRO A 164 8.97 -3.89 -4.40
N SER A 165 9.23 -4.69 -5.44
CA SER A 165 9.39 -6.14 -5.29
C SER A 165 10.43 -6.50 -4.22
N GLY A 166 10.05 -7.40 -3.32
CA GLY A 166 10.82 -7.85 -2.16
C GLY A 166 10.76 -6.96 -0.93
N ALA A 167 10.19 -5.74 -0.99
CA ALA A 167 10.26 -4.77 0.10
C ALA A 167 9.37 -5.07 1.30
N VAL A 168 8.35 -5.92 1.14
CA VAL A 168 7.38 -6.29 2.19
C VAL A 168 7.62 -7.69 2.76
N GLY A 169 8.75 -8.32 2.44
CA GLY A 169 9.16 -9.58 3.03
C GLY A 169 9.54 -9.43 4.52
N GLU A 170 9.46 -10.53 5.27
CA GLU A 170 9.78 -10.53 6.69
C GLU A 170 11.20 -10.00 6.96
N GLY A 171 11.35 -9.18 7.99
CA GLY A 171 12.63 -8.55 8.35
C GLY A 171 13.07 -7.40 7.42
N GLN A 172 12.31 -7.04 6.39
CA GLN A 172 12.66 -5.87 5.55
C GLN A 172 12.44 -4.53 6.28
N PRO A 173 13.17 -3.45 5.91
CA PRO A 173 13.06 -2.16 6.58
C PRO A 173 11.64 -1.59 6.63
N LEU A 174 10.85 -1.77 5.57
CA LEU A 174 9.45 -1.31 5.53
C LEU A 174 8.58 -2.04 6.55
N VAL A 175 8.77 -3.36 6.69
CA VAL A 175 8.04 -4.21 7.66
C VAL A 175 8.43 -3.86 9.10
N GLN A 176 9.73 -3.73 9.38
CA GLN A 176 10.21 -3.32 10.71
C GLN A 176 9.69 -1.93 11.10
N LEU A 177 9.66 -1.00 10.15
CA LEU A 177 9.11 0.34 10.37
C LEU A 177 7.61 0.29 10.65
N ALA A 178 6.85 -0.48 9.88
CA ALA A 178 5.41 -0.67 10.10
C ALA A 178 5.13 -1.28 11.47
N HIS A 179 5.91 -2.29 11.89
CA HIS A 179 5.79 -2.87 13.23
C HIS A 179 6.06 -1.82 14.31
N THR A 180 7.10 -0.99 14.15
CA THR A 180 7.41 0.08 15.12
C THR A 180 6.26 1.08 15.23
N ILE A 181 5.70 1.52 14.11
CA ILE A 181 4.56 2.44 14.08
C ILE A 181 3.33 1.78 14.73
N LEU A 182 3.04 0.52 14.42
CA LEU A 182 1.90 -0.22 14.98
C LEU A 182 2.00 -0.39 16.51
N ARG A 183 3.18 -0.78 17.02
CA ARG A 183 3.42 -0.85 18.48
C ARG A 183 3.12 0.47 19.16
N GLN A 184 3.49 1.56 18.50
CA GLN A 184 3.25 2.92 18.97
C GLN A 184 1.95 3.51 18.41
N THR A 185 0.98 2.74 17.94
CA THR A 185 -0.32 3.28 17.51
C THR A 185 -1.28 3.27 18.69
N VAL A 186 -2.08 4.33 18.83
CA VAL A 186 -3.19 4.39 19.78
C VAL A 186 -4.48 4.56 19.00
N VAL A 187 -5.51 3.85 19.40
CA VAL A 187 -6.83 3.88 18.80
C VAL A 187 -7.77 4.61 19.74
N ASP A 188 -8.48 5.60 19.23
CA ASP A 188 -9.62 6.21 19.91
C ASP A 188 -10.83 5.95 19.03
N ARG A 189 -11.59 4.91 19.36
CA ARG A 189 -12.77 4.54 18.56
C ARG A 189 -13.93 5.53 18.72
N GLY A 190 -13.86 6.42 19.70
CA GLY A 190 -14.95 7.28 20.13
C GLY A 190 -16.14 6.52 20.73
N THR A 191 -17.20 7.26 21.01
CA THR A 191 -18.42 6.72 21.64
C THR A 191 -19.56 6.50 20.65
N ASP A 192 -19.43 7.04 19.43
CA ASP A 192 -20.47 6.96 18.41
C ASP A 192 -20.71 5.51 17.94
N PRO A 193 -21.97 5.12 17.72
CA PRO A 193 -22.29 3.79 17.22
C PRO A 193 -21.92 3.66 15.73
N HIS A 194 -21.06 2.70 15.43
CA HIS A 194 -20.67 2.33 14.07
C HIS A 194 -21.03 0.87 13.79
N PRO A 195 -21.54 0.53 12.58
CA PRO A 195 -21.73 -0.86 12.18
C PRO A 195 -20.41 -1.62 12.16
N VAL A 196 -20.44 -2.91 12.46
CA VAL A 196 -19.24 -3.77 12.41
C VAL A 196 -18.62 -3.73 11.00
N ARG A 197 -17.29 -3.72 10.93
CA ARG A 197 -16.48 -3.66 9.69
C ARG A 197 -16.52 -2.33 8.94
N THR A 198 -17.17 -1.28 9.46
CA THR A 198 -17.08 0.05 8.84
C THR A 198 -15.81 0.78 9.26
N PRO A 199 -15.14 1.53 8.36
CA PRO A 199 -14.01 2.36 8.73
C PRO A 199 -14.45 3.42 9.75
N LEU A 200 -13.61 3.66 10.75
CA LEU A 200 -13.82 4.74 11.70
C LEU A 200 -13.41 6.09 11.07
N PRO A 201 -14.01 7.21 11.51
CA PRO A 201 -13.73 8.51 10.92
C PRO A 201 -12.25 8.88 10.97
N VAL A 202 -11.75 9.42 9.87
CA VAL A 202 -10.41 10.02 9.77
C VAL A 202 -10.57 11.54 9.82
N VAL A 203 -9.71 12.19 10.59
CA VAL A 203 -9.63 13.65 10.67
C VAL A 203 -8.22 14.07 10.30
N LEU A 204 -8.08 15.20 9.61
CA LEU A 204 -6.76 15.80 9.40
C LEU A 204 -6.55 16.87 10.45
N PRO A 205 -5.39 16.89 11.13
CA PRO A 205 -5.02 18.00 11.98
C PRO A 205 -5.12 19.33 11.23
N GLN A 206 -5.68 20.33 11.91
CA GLN A 206 -5.92 21.65 11.32
C GLN A 206 -4.66 22.24 10.66
N VAL A 207 -3.51 22.10 11.32
CA VAL A 207 -2.22 22.57 10.80
C VAL A 207 -1.86 21.91 9.47
N LEU A 208 -2.11 20.61 9.32
CA LEU A 208 -1.85 19.89 8.07
C LEU A 208 -2.86 20.29 6.99
N ALA A 209 -4.14 20.43 7.36
CA ALA A 209 -5.18 20.88 6.45
C ALA A 209 -4.88 22.29 5.88
N GLU A 210 -4.41 23.21 6.71
CA GLU A 210 -4.02 24.57 6.32
C GLU A 210 -2.79 24.57 5.38
N GLN A 211 -1.78 23.75 5.68
CA GLN A 211 -0.60 23.61 4.83
C GLN A 211 -0.96 23.05 3.44
N LEU A 212 -1.80 22.02 3.39
CA LEU A 212 -2.28 21.44 2.13
C LEU A 212 -3.10 22.48 1.33
N ALA A 213 -3.96 23.24 1.99
CA ALA A 213 -4.73 24.31 1.36
C ALA A 213 -3.82 25.40 0.79
N ALA A 214 -2.81 25.86 1.53
CA ALA A 214 -1.85 26.86 1.07
C ALA A 214 -1.03 26.38 -0.14
N ALA A 215 -0.55 25.13 -0.12
CA ALA A 215 0.18 24.55 -1.24
C ALA A 215 -0.67 24.47 -2.52
N SER A 216 -1.95 24.10 -2.40
CA SER A 216 -2.87 24.05 -3.55
C SER A 216 -3.13 25.42 -4.18
N GLN A 217 -3.26 26.47 -3.37
CA GLN A 217 -3.46 27.85 -3.84
C GLN A 217 -2.22 28.37 -4.61
N GLN A 218 -1.01 28.04 -4.15
CA GLN A 218 0.23 28.41 -4.83
C GLN A 218 0.35 27.74 -6.20
N GLN A 219 -0.03 26.46 -6.32
CA GLN A 219 -0.03 25.75 -7.60
C GLN A 219 -1.06 26.33 -8.59
N ALA A 220 -2.26 26.70 -8.11
CA ALA A 220 -3.28 27.35 -8.94
C ALA A 220 -2.82 28.72 -9.46
N ALA A 221 -2.18 29.53 -8.60
CA ALA A 221 -1.65 30.84 -8.99
C ALA A 221 -0.48 30.74 -10.00
N ALA A 222 0.38 29.74 -9.86
CA ALA A 222 1.47 29.49 -10.82
C ALA A 222 0.95 29.09 -12.22
N GLN A 223 -0.19 28.38 -12.30
CA GLN A 223 -0.82 28.01 -13.57
C GLN A 223 -1.58 29.18 -14.23
N GLN A 224 -1.94 30.22 -13.47
CA GLN A 224 -2.64 31.41 -13.98
C GLN A 224 -1.69 32.56 -14.37
N SER A 225 -0.38 32.40 -14.23
CA SER A 225 0.60 33.41 -14.64
C SER A 225 0.68 33.50 -16.18
N PRO A 226 0.35 34.65 -16.81
CA PRO A 226 0.38 34.79 -18.27
C PRO A 226 1.82 34.65 -18.79
N GLN A 227 2.02 33.76 -19.75
CA GLN A 227 3.28 33.65 -20.49
C GLN A 227 3.53 34.98 -21.23
N PRO A 228 4.70 35.64 -21.08
CA PRO A 228 4.98 36.88 -21.80
C PRO A 228 4.87 36.65 -23.32
N PRO A 229 4.26 37.57 -24.09
CA PRO A 229 4.17 37.41 -25.54
C PRO A 229 5.59 37.30 -26.13
N ALA A 230 5.79 36.29 -26.98
CA ALA A 230 7.06 36.06 -27.65
C ALA A 230 7.43 37.29 -28.49
N PRO A 231 8.68 37.79 -28.42
CA PRO A 231 9.12 38.87 -29.29
C PRO A 231 9.11 38.38 -30.75
N GLU A 232 8.36 39.09 -31.58
CA GLU A 232 8.22 38.86 -33.02
C GLU A 232 9.60 39.01 -33.69
N ALA A 233 10.14 37.91 -34.20
CA ALA A 233 11.44 37.89 -34.86
C ALA A 233 11.33 38.55 -36.25
N GLU A 234 12.03 39.67 -36.45
CA GLU A 234 12.20 40.29 -37.76
C GLU A 234 12.90 39.34 -38.75
N PRO A 235 12.50 39.29 -40.04
CA PRO A 235 13.12 38.41 -41.02
C PRO A 235 14.46 38.98 -41.50
N VAL A 236 15.55 38.27 -41.23
CA VAL A 236 16.90 38.56 -41.77
C VAL A 236 17.05 37.92 -43.16
N ALA A 237 17.45 38.73 -44.14
CA ALA A 237 17.68 38.36 -45.54
C ALA A 237 18.90 37.42 -45.73
N PRO A 238 18.93 36.57 -46.78
CA PRO A 238 20.02 35.62 -47.00
C PRO A 238 21.21 36.26 -47.73
N GLN A 239 22.41 36.17 -47.14
CA GLN A 239 23.67 36.52 -47.81
C GLN A 239 24.42 35.26 -48.28
N GLN A 240 24.73 35.25 -49.58
CA GLN A 240 25.46 34.23 -50.33
C GLN A 240 27.00 34.36 -50.15
N ASN A 241 27.70 33.29 -50.57
CA ASN A 241 29.14 33.17 -50.90
C ASN A 241 30.12 33.11 -49.71
N SER A 242 31.22 32.35 -49.71
CA SER A 242 32.00 31.67 -50.76
C SER A 242 32.95 30.67 -50.09
N ALA A 243 33.45 29.75 -50.92
CA ALA A 243 34.38 28.67 -50.62
C ALA A 243 35.79 29.10 -50.18
N SER A 244 36.44 28.20 -49.43
CA SER A 244 37.88 27.90 -49.60
C SER A 244 38.22 26.49 -49.09
N GLU A 245 38.82 25.73 -50.00
CA GLU A 245 39.36 24.38 -49.87
C GLU A 245 40.75 24.34 -49.21
N GLN A 246 41.20 23.11 -48.92
CA GLN A 246 42.55 22.63 -48.58
C GLN A 246 42.87 22.69 -47.06
N ASN A 247 43.27 21.60 -46.38
CA ASN A 247 44.23 20.59 -46.80
C ASN A 247 44.20 19.34 -45.87
N SER A 248 44.49 18.18 -46.47
CA SER A 248 45.12 16.96 -45.93
C SER A 248 44.36 16.02 -44.96
N ALA A 249 44.13 14.81 -45.50
CA ALA A 249 43.66 13.56 -44.90
C ALA A 249 44.84 12.73 -44.30
N PRO A 250 44.71 11.42 -44.00
CA PRO A 250 43.77 10.73 -43.10
C PRO A 250 44.49 9.73 -42.16
N GLN A 251 43.79 9.21 -41.13
CA GLN A 251 43.90 7.81 -40.64
C GLN A 251 42.78 7.56 -39.62
N SER A 252 41.75 6.79 -39.99
CA SER A 252 41.54 5.37 -39.64
C SER A 252 41.25 5.20 -38.13
N THR A 253 40.14 4.67 -37.63
CA THR A 253 39.24 3.61 -38.11
C THR A 253 37.87 3.71 -37.41
N ALA A 254 36.85 3.21 -38.11
CA ALA A 254 35.50 2.83 -37.68
C ALA A 254 35.45 2.10 -36.32
N ALA A 255 34.35 2.04 -35.56
CA ALA A 255 32.95 1.91 -35.97
C ALA A 255 32.02 2.50 -34.88
N GLU A 256 31.10 3.38 -35.26
CA GLU A 256 29.66 3.09 -35.44
C GLU A 256 28.90 2.95 -34.10
N ARG A 257 28.48 4.09 -33.54
CA ARG A 257 27.34 4.18 -32.62
C ARG A 257 26.18 4.78 -33.40
N ASP A 258 25.18 3.94 -33.63
CA ASP A 258 23.98 4.26 -34.37
C ASP A 258 23.12 5.31 -33.63
N ARG A 259 22.41 6.11 -34.43
CA ARG A 259 21.76 7.36 -34.06
C ARG A 259 20.28 7.14 -33.74
N ALA A 260 19.78 7.97 -32.83
CA ALA A 260 18.42 8.08 -32.28
C ALA A 260 17.28 8.18 -33.33
N PRO A 261 15.98 8.19 -32.91
CA PRO A 261 15.41 9.43 -32.35
C PRO A 261 14.37 9.25 -31.24
N ARG A 262 14.23 10.30 -30.42
CA ARG A 262 13.02 10.61 -29.65
C ARG A 262 11.92 11.12 -30.59
N ARG A 263 10.67 10.70 -30.37
CA ARG A 263 9.48 11.55 -30.54
C ARG A 263 8.33 10.99 -29.69
N GLY A 264 7.69 11.87 -28.93
CA GLY A 264 6.63 11.50 -27.98
C GLY A 264 5.21 11.53 -28.56
N ALA A 265 4.28 11.01 -27.76
CA ALA A 265 2.86 11.35 -27.62
C ALA A 265 2.39 10.56 -26.38
N SER A 266 2.02 11.18 -25.26
CA SER A 266 0.65 11.61 -24.95
C SER A 266 -0.39 10.54 -25.32
N GLY A 267 -0.94 9.88 -24.30
CA GLY A 267 -2.03 8.91 -24.45
C GLY A 267 -2.40 8.25 -23.12
N SER A 268 -3.30 8.90 -22.39
CA SER A 268 -3.99 8.44 -21.18
C SER A 268 -4.57 7.03 -21.29
N ALA A 269 -4.41 6.20 -20.24
CA ALA A 269 -5.26 5.02 -20.00
C ALA A 269 -5.03 4.38 -18.60
N ILE A 270 -5.26 5.11 -17.50
CA ILE A 270 -5.38 4.48 -16.17
C ILE A 270 -6.31 5.33 -15.30
N GLN A 271 -7.61 5.17 -15.52
CA GLN A 271 -8.62 5.66 -14.60
C GLN A 271 -9.90 4.86 -14.84
N GLN A 272 -9.99 3.69 -14.21
CA GLN A 272 -11.24 2.94 -14.02
C GLN A 272 -10.94 1.64 -13.27
N LEU A 273 -10.90 1.68 -11.94
CA LEU A 273 -11.31 0.58 -11.06
C LEU A 273 -11.65 1.20 -9.70
N GLY A 274 -12.93 1.57 -9.56
CA GLY A 274 -13.52 2.21 -8.39
C GLY A 274 -15.02 2.32 -8.63
N GLY A 275 -15.69 1.18 -8.58
CA GLY A 275 -17.14 1.00 -8.65
C GLY A 275 -17.54 -0.17 -7.77
#